data_AF-A0A9D9SWR1-F1
#
_entry.id   AF-A0A9D9SWR1-F1
#
_cell.length_a   1.000
_cell.length_b   1.000
_cell.length_c   1.000
_cell.angle_alpha   90.00
_cell.angle_beta   90.00
_cell.angle_gamma   90.00
#
_symmetry.space_group_name_H-M   'P 1'
#
loop_
_entity.id
_entity.type
_entity.pdbx_description
1 polymer ?
#
loop_
_entity_poly.entity_id
_entity_poly.type
_entity_poly.pdbx_seq_one_letter_code
_entity_poly.pdbx_strand_id
1 'polypeptide(L)'
;MSESTQQSRLKDLIAKGKEQNYLTYAEVNDHLPEDISDPDQVEEIIQMINDMGIQVFEEAPDAEALLLASGDTSTDEIPDEAVAALTAVESEAGRTTDPVRMYMREMGTVELLTREGEIVIAKRIEEGIRETMAAVAHFPGIVEQVLGEYDLVATEERRLSDILTGYLEPADDVQAATPVVPAGAKA
;
A
#
# COMPACT_ATOMS: atom_id res chain seq x y z
N MET A 1 -4.72 -4.06 24.67
CA MET A 1 -4.42 -3.09 25.74
C MET A 1 -5.08 -1.79 25.32
N SER A 2 -5.83 -1.13 26.22
CA SER A 2 -6.69 0.00 25.85
C SER A 2 -5.86 1.22 25.43
N GLU A 3 -6.26 1.91 24.35
CA GLU A 3 -5.63 3.16 23.84
C GLU A 3 -5.34 4.19 24.95
N SER A 4 -6.19 4.22 25.99
CA SER A 4 -6.02 5.09 27.17
C SER A 4 -4.73 4.83 27.97
N THR A 5 -4.25 3.57 28.02
CA THR A 5 -3.03 3.21 28.75
C THR A 5 -1.78 3.59 27.95
N GLN A 6 -1.86 3.55 26.61
CA GLN A 6 -0.77 3.95 25.71
C GLN A 6 -0.58 5.47 25.72
N GLN A 7 -1.67 6.22 25.59
CA GLN A 7 -1.65 7.68 25.71
C GLN A 7 -1.11 8.18 27.06
N SER A 8 -1.31 7.42 28.14
CA SER A 8 -0.76 7.76 29.45
C SER A 8 0.77 7.65 29.46
N ARG A 9 1.35 6.60 28.85
CA ARG A 9 2.80 6.36 28.87
C ARG A 9 3.59 7.40 28.08
N LEU A 10 3.08 7.82 26.93
CA LEU A 10 3.72 8.86 26.12
C LEU A 10 3.66 10.23 26.81
N LYS A 11 2.53 10.53 27.47
CA LYS A 11 2.39 11.76 28.28
C LYS A 11 3.35 11.76 29.47
N ASP A 12 3.54 10.62 30.13
CA ASP A 12 4.49 10.48 31.23
C ASP A 12 5.94 10.67 30.75
N LEU A 13 6.28 10.17 29.55
CA LEU A 13 7.59 10.38 28.91
C LEU A 13 7.85 11.86 28.61
N ILE A 14 6.87 12.56 28.02
CA ILE A 14 6.99 13.99 27.71
C ILE A 14 7.13 14.82 28.99
N ALA A 15 6.40 14.48 30.06
CA ALA A 15 6.53 15.13 31.36
C ALA A 15 7.93 14.95 31.95
N LYS A 16 8.49 13.74 31.88
CA LYS A 16 9.86 13.44 32.33
C LYS A 16 10.92 14.16 31.50
N GLY A 17 10.78 14.17 30.17
CA GLY A 17 11.68 14.88 29.26
C GLY A 17 11.66 16.39 29.47
N LYS A 18 10.51 16.96 29.83
CA LYS A 18 10.36 18.38 30.19
C LYS A 18 11.05 18.73 31.52
N GLU A 19 10.98 17.85 32.52
CA GLU A 19 11.66 18.08 33.81
C GLU A 19 13.20 18.02 33.67
N GLN A 20 13.69 17.14 32.79
CA GLN A 20 15.12 16.87 32.65
C GLN A 20 15.77 17.67 31.52
N ASN A 21 14.99 18.29 30.62
CA ASN A 21 15.43 18.94 29.38
C ASN A 21 16.16 18.00 28.39
N TYR A 22 16.15 16.70 28.66
CA TYR A 22 16.70 15.69 27.77
C TYR A 22 15.93 14.37 27.90
N LEU A 23 16.01 13.54 26.86
CA LEU A 23 15.59 12.14 26.86
C LEU A 23 16.67 11.29 26.22
N THR A 24 16.75 10.02 26.57
CA THR A 24 17.65 9.07 25.90
C THR A 24 16.91 8.21 24.87
N TYR A 25 17.61 7.73 23.84
CA TYR A 25 17.04 6.78 22.86
C TYR A 25 16.44 5.54 23.54
N ALA A 26 17.09 5.04 24.59
CA ALA A 26 16.60 3.90 25.36
C ALA A 26 15.26 4.23 26.06
N GLU A 27 15.15 5.40 26.69
CA GLU A 27 13.92 5.82 27.37
C GLU A 27 12.77 6.03 26.39
N VAL A 28 13.03 6.60 25.21
CA VAL A 28 12.03 6.76 24.15
C VAL A 28 11.55 5.38 23.67
N ASN A 29 12.48 4.47 23.38
CA ASN A 29 12.18 3.11 22.91
C ASN A 29 11.44 2.25 23.96
N ASP A 30 11.73 2.42 25.26
CA ASP A 30 11.06 1.68 26.34
C ASP A 30 9.60 2.12 26.58
N HIS A 31 9.27 3.36 26.21
CA HIS A 31 7.93 3.93 26.35
C HIS A 31 7.11 3.86 25.05
N LEU A 32 7.75 3.48 23.95
CA LEU A 32 7.09 3.19 22.67
C LEU A 32 6.38 1.82 22.73
N PRO A 33 5.18 1.69 22.16
CA PRO A 33 4.50 0.40 21.99
C PRO A 33 5.32 -0.58 21.13
N GLU A 34 5.22 -1.89 21.40
CA GLU A 34 5.84 -2.94 20.58
C GLU A 34 5.38 -2.91 19.11
N ASP A 35 4.21 -2.32 18.83
CA ASP A 35 3.65 -2.15 17.49
C ASP A 35 4.41 -1.10 16.65
N ILE A 36 5.12 -0.16 17.28
CA ILE A 36 6.02 0.82 16.63
C ILE A 36 7.44 0.26 16.69
N SER A 37 7.71 -0.72 15.84
CA SER A 37 9.03 -1.35 15.71
C SER A 37 9.83 -0.85 14.50
N ASP A 38 9.27 0.08 13.72
CA ASP A 38 9.87 0.56 12.48
C ASP A 38 10.88 1.69 12.77
N PRO A 39 12.17 1.55 12.41
CA PRO A 39 13.17 2.61 12.62
C PRO A 39 12.75 3.97 12.08
N ASP A 40 12.06 4.00 10.93
CA ASP A 40 11.61 5.25 10.30
C ASP A 40 10.55 5.97 11.14
N GLN A 41 9.62 5.22 11.74
CA GLN A 41 8.57 5.78 12.62
C GLN A 41 9.17 6.26 13.95
N VAL A 42 10.17 5.54 14.47
CA VAL A 42 10.90 5.96 15.66
C VAL A 42 11.64 7.28 15.40
N GLU A 43 12.25 7.44 14.22
CA GLU A 43 12.92 8.69 13.83
C GLU A 43 11.93 9.86 13.67
N GLU A 44 10.74 9.64 13.11
CA GLU A 44 9.66 10.65 13.03
C GLU A 44 9.21 11.10 14.42
N ILE A 45 9.07 10.16 15.36
CA ILE A 45 8.71 10.47 16.77
C ILE A 45 9.81 11.25 17.47
N ILE A 46 11.09 10.90 17.24
CA ILE A 46 12.23 11.65 17.78
C ILE A 46 12.27 13.07 17.20
N GLN A 47 11.98 13.24 15.91
CA GLN A 47 11.89 14.56 15.29
C GLN A 47 10.78 15.40 15.93
N MET A 48 9.59 14.83 16.12
CA MET A 48 8.49 15.51 16.82
C MET A 48 8.84 15.87 18.27
N ILE A 49 9.61 15.04 18.98
CA ILE A 49 10.08 15.33 20.35
C ILE A 49 11.09 16.49 20.37
N ASN A 50 12.00 16.54 19.40
CA ASN A 50 12.93 17.66 19.26
C ASN A 50 12.20 18.97 18.91
N ASP A 51 11.16 18.92 18.08
CA ASP A 51 10.32 20.09 17.75
C ASP A 51 9.56 20.64 18.97
N MET A 52 9.31 19.81 19.99
CA MET A 52 8.77 20.20 21.30
C MET A 52 9.82 20.78 22.26
N GLY A 53 11.08 20.91 21.83
CA GLY A 53 12.17 21.49 22.62
C GLY A 53 12.86 20.53 23.59
N ILE A 54 12.63 19.22 23.48
CA ILE A 54 13.29 18.19 24.31
C ILE A 54 14.38 17.53 23.46
N GLN A 55 15.64 17.63 23.89
CA GLN A 55 16.77 17.03 23.15
C GLN A 55 16.88 15.53 23.43
N VAL A 56 16.99 14.73 22.37
CA VAL A 56 17.19 13.27 22.48
C VAL A 56 18.65 12.90 22.26
N PHE A 57 19.27 12.21 23.22
CA PHE A 57 20.67 11.77 23.18
C PHE A 57 20.81 10.24 23.19
N GLU A 58 21.87 9.70 22.58
CA GLU A 58 22.18 8.26 22.64
C GLU A 58 22.58 7.81 24.05
N GLU A 59 23.34 8.63 24.76
CA GLU A 59 23.76 8.42 26.15
C GLU A 59 23.44 9.66 26.98
N ALA A 60 23.13 9.47 28.26
CA ALA A 60 22.76 10.57 29.15
C ALA A 60 23.93 11.60 29.21
N PRO A 61 23.69 12.86 28.80
CA PRO A 61 24.73 13.88 28.84
C PRO A 61 25.15 14.16 30.29
N ASP A 62 26.41 14.54 30.48
CA ASP A 62 26.89 14.97 31.79
C ASP A 62 26.26 16.32 32.19
N ALA A 63 26.22 16.57 33.51
CA ALA A 63 25.59 17.76 34.06
C ALA A 63 26.23 19.08 33.56
N GLU A 64 27.49 19.02 33.09
CA GLU A 64 28.22 20.15 32.53
C GLU A 64 27.82 20.42 31.06
N ALA A 65 27.62 19.38 30.24
CA ALA A 65 27.10 19.52 28.88
C ALA A 65 25.64 19.99 28.86
N LEU A 66 24.82 19.55 29.81
CA LEU A 66 23.43 20.02 29.96
C LEU A 66 23.36 21.52 30.27
N LEU A 67 24.25 22.03 31.13
CA LEU A 67 24.32 23.45 31.46
C LEU A 67 24.80 24.31 30.28
N LEU A 68 25.64 23.76 29.41
CA LEU A 68 26.12 24.44 28.20
C LEU A 68 25.07 24.42 27.07
N ALA A 69 24.26 23.35 27.00
CA ALA A 69 23.18 23.18 26.04
C ALA A 69 21.89 23.92 26.43
N SER A 70 21.76 24.34 27.70
CA SER A 70 20.67 25.18 28.23
C SER A 70 20.78 26.63 27.75
N GLY A 71 20.91 26.83 26.44
CA GLY A 71 20.81 28.13 25.78
C GLY A 71 19.38 28.34 25.29
N ASP A 72 18.61 29.11 26.07
CA ASP A 72 17.37 29.76 25.63
C ASP A 72 16.29 28.82 25.04
N THR A 73 15.67 28.00 25.88
CA THR A 73 14.33 27.46 25.60
C THR A 73 13.38 27.97 26.67
N SER A 74 12.52 28.89 26.26
CA SER A 74 11.39 29.34 27.06
C SER A 74 10.58 28.14 27.51
N THR A 75 10.13 28.18 28.77
CA THR A 75 9.20 27.23 29.38
C THR A 75 7.80 27.41 28.80
N ASP A 76 7.68 27.39 27.48
CA ASP A 76 6.39 27.42 26.82
C ASP A 76 5.70 26.07 27.01
N GLU A 77 4.41 26.13 27.33
CA GLU A 77 3.56 24.96 27.33
C GLU A 77 3.61 24.35 25.93
N ILE A 78 3.99 23.06 25.84
CA ILE A 78 3.90 22.31 24.58
C ILE A 78 2.43 22.43 24.12
N PRO A 79 2.17 22.92 22.90
CA PRO A 79 0.80 23.06 22.43
C PRO A 79 0.11 21.69 22.49
N ASP A 80 -1.10 21.64 23.05
CA ASP A 80 -1.92 20.41 23.05
C ASP A 80 -2.09 19.82 21.64
N GLU A 81 -1.96 20.66 20.60
CA GLU A 81 -1.94 20.29 19.19
C GLU A 81 -0.74 19.43 18.79
N ALA A 82 0.46 19.66 19.35
CA ALA A 82 1.65 18.84 19.10
C ALA A 82 1.53 17.46 19.76
N VAL A 83 0.96 17.41 20.98
CA VAL A 83 0.66 16.15 21.67
C VAL A 83 -0.41 15.36 20.93
N ALA A 84 -1.41 16.04 20.35
CA ALA A 84 -2.43 15.44 19.49
C ALA A 84 -1.86 14.90 18.16
N ALA A 85 -0.89 15.61 17.55
CA ALA A 85 -0.22 15.16 16.33
C ALA A 85 0.58 13.87 16.56
N LEU A 86 1.33 13.79 17.67
CA LEU A 86 2.04 12.58 18.08
C LEU A 86 1.11 11.39 18.29
N THR A 87 -0.04 11.61 18.93
CA THR A 87 -1.04 10.54 19.14
C THR A 87 -1.74 10.14 17.84
N ALA A 88 -1.85 11.04 16.86
CA ALA A 88 -2.39 10.72 15.54
C ALA A 88 -1.42 9.86 14.70
N VAL A 89 -0.12 10.17 14.74
CA VAL A 89 0.93 9.35 14.09
C VAL A 89 1.00 7.95 14.71
N GLU A 90 0.81 7.85 16.04
CA GLU A 90 0.70 6.56 16.74
C GLU A 90 -0.56 5.77 16.36
N SER A 91 -1.70 6.46 16.18
CA SER A 91 -2.97 5.82 15.77
C SER A 91 -2.93 5.26 14.34
N GLU A 92 -1.96 5.70 13.52
CA GLU A 92 -1.73 5.24 12.16
C GLU A 92 -0.51 4.30 12.06
N ALA A 93 -0.27 3.51 13.11
CA ALA A 93 0.73 2.44 13.15
C ALA A 93 0.62 1.55 11.89
N GLY A 94 1.55 1.75 10.96
CA GLY A 94 1.61 1.04 9.67
C GLY A 94 1.73 1.97 8.45
N ARG A 95 1.63 3.28 8.62
CA ARG A 95 2.03 4.24 7.57
C ARG A 95 3.56 4.18 7.45
N THR A 96 4.02 3.65 6.32
CA THR A 96 5.44 3.57 5.95
C THR A 96 5.68 4.58 4.84
N THR A 97 6.79 5.32 4.89
CA THR A 97 7.23 6.17 3.79
C THR A 97 8.05 5.41 2.75
N ASP A 98 8.47 4.18 3.04
CA ASP A 98 9.16 3.30 2.09
C ASP A 98 8.21 2.83 0.96
N PRO A 99 8.47 3.19 -0.31
CA PRO A 99 7.68 2.76 -1.46
C PRO A 99 7.61 1.24 -1.65
N VAL A 100 8.67 0.51 -1.26
CA VAL A 100 8.72 -0.94 -1.39
C VAL A 100 7.78 -1.59 -0.38
N ARG A 101 7.81 -1.15 0.88
CA ARG A 101 6.87 -1.63 1.89
C ARG A 101 5.43 -1.23 1.57
N MET A 102 5.21 -0.04 1.01
CA MET A 102 3.91 0.38 0.51
C MET A 102 3.38 -0.61 -0.54
N TYR A 103 4.21 -0.96 -1.52
CA TYR A 103 3.85 -1.95 -2.54
C TYR A 103 3.59 -3.34 -1.95
N MET A 104 4.45 -3.84 -1.05
CA MET A 104 4.26 -5.16 -0.45
C MET A 104 3.00 -5.25 0.38
N ARG A 105 2.65 -4.18 1.10
CA ARG A 105 1.40 -4.08 1.84
C ARG A 105 0.21 -4.10 0.89
N GLU A 106 0.22 -3.28 -0.16
CA GLU A 106 -0.87 -3.22 -1.13
C GLU A 106 -1.02 -4.54 -1.90
N MET A 107 0.07 -5.14 -2.36
CA MET A 107 0.08 -6.44 -3.01
C MET A 107 -0.42 -7.56 -2.07
N GLY A 108 -0.13 -7.47 -0.77
CA GLY A 108 -0.59 -8.42 0.25
C GLY A 108 -2.07 -8.31 0.62
N THR A 109 -2.77 -7.23 0.23
CA THR A 109 -4.23 -7.12 0.41
C THR A 109 -5.01 -8.01 -0.56
N VAL A 110 -4.39 -8.39 -1.68
CA VAL A 110 -5.01 -9.23 -2.70
C VAL A 110 -4.68 -10.69 -2.40
N GLU A 111 -5.73 -11.49 -2.20
CA GLU A 111 -5.58 -12.92 -1.93
C GLU A 111 -5.01 -13.66 -3.15
N LEU A 112 -4.24 -14.72 -2.89
CA LEU A 112 -3.73 -15.59 -3.94
C LEU A 112 -4.87 -16.37 -4.60
N LEU A 113 -4.79 -16.54 -5.91
CA LEU A 113 -5.77 -17.31 -6.67
C LEU A 113 -5.57 -18.81 -6.44
N THR A 114 -6.69 -19.55 -6.36
CA THR A 114 -6.67 -21.00 -6.52
C THR A 114 -6.67 -21.35 -8.00
N ARG A 115 -6.28 -22.59 -8.34
CA ARG A 115 -6.34 -23.10 -9.70
C ARG A 115 -7.74 -22.94 -10.33
N GLU A 116 -8.80 -23.17 -9.55
CA GLU A 116 -10.18 -23.00 -10.00
C GLU A 116 -10.49 -21.51 -10.26
N GLY A 117 -10.01 -20.61 -9.41
CA GLY A 117 -10.15 -19.16 -9.59
C GLY A 117 -9.46 -18.67 -10.86
N GLU A 118 -8.26 -19.18 -11.16
CA GLU A 118 -7.55 -18.89 -12.41
C GLU A 118 -8.36 -19.34 -13.64
N ILE A 119 -8.96 -20.53 -13.60
CA ILE A 119 -9.79 -21.05 -14.70
C ILE A 119 -11.02 -20.16 -14.93
N VAL A 120 -11.69 -19.72 -13.87
CA VAL A 120 -12.86 -18.83 -13.98
C VAL A 120 -12.48 -17.50 -14.61
N ILE A 121 -11.36 -16.91 -14.20
CA ILE A 121 -10.85 -15.66 -14.78
C ILE A 121 -10.52 -15.86 -16.26
N ALA A 122 -9.84 -16.96 -16.62
CA ALA A 122 -9.52 -17.27 -18.00
C ALA A 122 -10.78 -17.38 -18.88
N LYS A 123 -11.80 -18.12 -18.43
CA LYS A 123 -13.08 -18.25 -19.15
C LYS A 123 -13.78 -16.91 -19.33
N ARG A 124 -13.77 -16.05 -18.30
CA ARG A 124 -14.38 -14.71 -18.37
C ARG A 124 -13.64 -13.81 -19.37
N ILE A 125 -12.32 -13.90 -19.43
CA ILE A 125 -11.51 -13.18 -20.43
C ILE A 125 -11.85 -13.65 -21.84
N GLU A 126 -11.91 -14.97 -22.07
CA GLU A 126 -12.28 -15.54 -23.38
C GLU A 126 -13.70 -15.13 -23.82
N GLU A 127 -14.66 -15.13 -22.90
CA GLU A 127 -16.02 -14.67 -23.16
C GLU A 127 -16.05 -13.19 -23.56
N GLY A 128 -15.36 -12.33 -22.82
CA GLY A 128 -15.27 -10.90 -23.14
C GLY A 128 -14.59 -10.63 -24.50
N ILE A 129 -13.57 -11.41 -24.85
CA ILE A 129 -12.95 -11.36 -26.18
C ILE A 129 -13.97 -11.75 -27.25
N ARG A 130 -14.71 -12.84 -27.04
CA ARG A 130 -15.73 -13.32 -27.99
C ARG A 130 -16.86 -12.31 -28.18
N GLU A 131 -17.34 -11.68 -27.11
CA GLU A 131 -18.33 -10.60 -27.16
C GLU A 131 -17.80 -9.39 -27.95
N THR A 132 -16.55 -8.99 -27.70
CA THR A 132 -15.92 -7.88 -28.42
C THR A 132 -15.77 -8.20 -29.90
N MET A 133 -15.31 -9.40 -30.25
CA MET A 133 -15.21 -9.85 -31.64
C MET A 133 -16.59 -9.88 -32.32
N ALA A 134 -17.62 -10.36 -31.62
CA ALA A 134 -18.99 -10.36 -32.13
C ALA A 134 -19.48 -8.94 -32.40
N ALA A 135 -19.24 -8.00 -31.48
CA ALA A 135 -19.61 -6.59 -31.67
C ALA A 135 -18.91 -5.96 -32.89
N VAL A 136 -17.61 -6.22 -33.06
CA VAL A 136 -16.84 -5.75 -34.22
C VAL A 136 -17.36 -6.35 -35.52
N ALA A 137 -17.69 -7.64 -35.53
CA ALA A 137 -18.22 -8.32 -36.72
C ALA A 137 -19.60 -7.79 -37.16
N HIS A 138 -20.43 -7.33 -36.21
CA HIS A 138 -21.74 -6.73 -36.51
C HIS A 138 -21.66 -5.23 -36.81
N PHE A 139 -20.49 -4.60 -36.64
CA PHE A 139 -20.33 -3.20 -36.99
C PHE A 139 -20.30 -3.05 -38.53
N PRO A 140 -21.14 -2.17 -39.10
CA PRO A 140 -21.24 -2.02 -40.54
C PRO A 140 -19.90 -1.57 -41.16
N GLY A 141 -19.53 -2.15 -42.30
CA GLY A 141 -18.33 -1.80 -43.05
C GLY A 141 -17.06 -2.55 -42.64
N ILE A 142 -16.97 -3.15 -41.44
CA ILE A 142 -15.76 -3.89 -41.04
C ILE A 142 -15.57 -5.14 -41.89
N VAL A 143 -16.64 -5.93 -42.09
CA VAL A 143 -16.57 -7.13 -42.92
C VAL A 143 -16.16 -6.79 -44.36
N GLU A 144 -16.71 -5.71 -44.91
CA GLU A 144 -16.35 -5.24 -46.26
C GLU A 144 -14.89 -4.82 -46.35
N GLN A 145 -14.37 -4.11 -45.34
CA GLN A 145 -12.96 -3.75 -45.27
C GLN A 145 -12.03 -4.97 -45.20
N VAL A 146 -12.37 -5.96 -44.36
CA VAL A 146 -11.59 -7.20 -44.24
C VAL A 146 -11.59 -7.98 -45.57
N LEU A 147 -12.74 -8.06 -46.25
CA LEU A 147 -12.82 -8.68 -47.57
C LEU A 147 -12.00 -7.91 -48.61
N GLY A 148 -12.03 -6.58 -48.59
CA GLY A 148 -11.22 -5.75 -49.48
C GLY A 148 -9.72 -5.95 -49.29
N GLU A 149 -9.25 -6.05 -48.04
CA GLU A 149 -7.85 -6.39 -47.76
C GLU A 149 -7.52 -7.83 -48.22
N TYR A 150 -8.46 -8.77 -48.09
CA TYR A 150 -8.29 -10.13 -48.58
C TYR A 150 -8.18 -10.20 -50.10
N ASP A 151 -8.94 -9.40 -50.84
CA ASP A 151 -8.87 -9.33 -52.31
C ASP A 151 -7.47 -8.89 -52.80
N LEU A 152 -6.76 -8.06 -52.04
CA LEU A 152 -5.38 -7.65 -52.35
C LEU A 152 -4.36 -8.80 -52.22
N VAL A 153 -4.71 -9.86 -51.50
CA VAL A 153 -3.88 -11.08 -51.47
C VAL A 153 -3.97 -11.81 -52.81
N ALA A 154 -5.12 -11.78 -53.48
CA ALA A 154 -5.31 -12.39 -54.79
C ALA A 154 -4.54 -11.66 -55.91
N THR A 155 -4.29 -10.36 -55.73
CA THR A 155 -3.47 -9.54 -56.65
C THR A 155 -1.97 -9.54 -56.29
N GLU A 156 -1.55 -10.34 -55.30
CA GLU A 156 -0.18 -10.41 -54.77
C GLU A 156 0.34 -9.09 -54.15
N GLU A 157 -0.54 -8.14 -53.84
CA GLU A 157 -0.17 -6.87 -53.20
C GLU A 157 -0.01 -7.01 -51.67
N ARG A 158 -0.59 -8.06 -51.08
CA ARG A 158 -0.49 -8.40 -49.64
C ARG A 158 -0.20 -9.88 -49.42
N ARG A 159 0.37 -10.22 -48.25
CA ARG A 159 0.53 -11.62 -47.83
C ARG A 159 -0.64 -12.05 -46.96
N LEU A 160 -1.09 -13.29 -47.15
CA LEU A 160 -2.18 -13.87 -46.34
C LEU A 160 -1.88 -13.84 -44.83
N SER A 161 -0.62 -14.05 -44.46
CA SER A 161 -0.15 -14.01 -43.06
C SER A 161 -0.34 -12.65 -42.38
N ASP A 162 -0.45 -11.57 -43.17
CA ASP A 162 -0.60 -10.22 -42.65
C ASP A 162 -2.06 -9.95 -42.24
N ILE A 163 -3.00 -10.77 -42.73
CA ILE A 163 -4.45 -10.62 -42.52
C ILE A 163 -4.99 -11.71 -41.59
N LEU A 164 -4.54 -12.96 -41.77
CA LEU A 164 -5.05 -14.11 -41.04
C LEU A 164 -3.89 -14.94 -40.48
N THR A 165 -3.92 -15.18 -39.17
CA THR A 165 -2.98 -16.09 -38.49
C THR A 165 -3.73 -17.31 -37.98
N GLY A 166 -3.56 -18.43 -38.69
CA GLY A 166 -4.19 -19.70 -38.34
C GLY A 166 -5.70 -19.75 -38.62
N TYR A 167 -6.30 -20.90 -38.34
CA TYR A 167 -7.74 -21.11 -38.37
C TYR A 167 -8.16 -21.60 -36.99
N LEU A 168 -9.37 -21.23 -36.55
CA LEU A 168 -9.97 -21.93 -35.42
C LEU A 168 -10.28 -23.36 -35.87
N GLU A 169 -9.59 -24.33 -35.29
CA GLU A 169 -10.10 -25.70 -35.27
C GLU A 169 -11.26 -25.71 -34.27
N PRO A 170 -12.50 -25.98 -34.69
CA PRO A 170 -13.60 -26.08 -33.76
C PRO A 170 -13.32 -27.26 -32.83
N ALA A 171 -13.10 -26.99 -31.55
CA ALA A 171 -13.19 -28.02 -30.53
C ALA A 171 -14.69 -28.36 -30.39
N ASP A 172 -15.06 -29.61 -30.68
CA ASP A 172 -16.44 -30.08 -30.77
C ASP A 172 -17.28 -29.92 -29.48
N ASP A 173 -16.68 -29.59 -28.33
CA ASP A 173 -17.39 -29.38 -27.06
C ASP A 173 -16.66 -28.35 -26.17
N VAL A 174 -17.22 -27.13 -26.08
CA VAL A 174 -16.82 -26.16 -25.05
C VAL A 174 -17.93 -26.14 -24.00
N GLN A 175 -17.75 -26.92 -22.92
CA GLN A 175 -18.72 -26.97 -21.82
C GLN A 175 -18.87 -25.59 -21.17
N ALA A 176 -20.09 -25.06 -21.21
CA ALA A 176 -20.45 -23.80 -20.56
C ALA A 176 -20.12 -23.85 -19.07
N ALA A 177 -19.53 -22.78 -18.55
CA ALA A 177 -19.12 -22.71 -17.15
C ALA A 177 -20.34 -22.74 -16.23
N THR A 178 -20.40 -23.72 -15.32
CA THR A 178 -21.35 -23.71 -14.21
C THR A 178 -21.02 -22.53 -13.29
N PRO A 179 -21.99 -21.68 -12.92
CA PRO A 179 -21.75 -20.61 -11.96
C PRO A 179 -21.38 -21.22 -10.60
N VAL A 180 -20.15 -20.98 -10.14
CA VAL A 180 -19.71 -21.38 -8.81
C VAL A 180 -20.16 -20.28 -7.84
N VAL A 181 -21.10 -20.63 -6.97
CA VAL A 181 -21.52 -19.77 -5.85
C VAL A 181 -20.30 -19.60 -4.93
N PRO A 182 -19.92 -18.35 -4.55
CA PRO A 182 -18.76 -18.12 -3.70
C PRO A 182 -18.94 -18.83 -2.36
N ALA A 183 -17.96 -19.65 -1.98
CA ALA A 183 -17.90 -20.33 -0.70
C ALA A 183 -17.56 -19.32 0.40
N GLY A 184 -18.57 -18.61 0.91
CA GLY A 184 -18.38 -17.61 1.96
C GLY A 184 -19.62 -17.20 2.77
N ALA A 185 -20.83 -17.64 2.42
CA ALA A 185 -22.02 -17.37 3.23
C ALA A 185 -22.18 -18.46 4.32
N LYS A 186 -21.44 -18.33 5.42
CA LYS A 186 -21.81 -19.00 6.68
C LYS A 186 -22.92 -18.18 7.36
N ALA A 187 -24.01 -18.86 7.70
CA ALA A 187 -25.06 -18.39 8.61
C ALA A 187 -24.56 -18.28 10.05
#